data_AF-A0A927MQY6-F1
#
_entry.id   AF-A0A927MQY6-F1
#
_cell.length_a   1.000
_cell.length_b   1.000
_cell.length_c   1.000
_cell.angle_alpha   90.00
_cell.angle_beta   90.00
_cell.angle_gamma   90.00
#
_symmetry.space_group_name_H-M   'P 1'
#
loop_
_entity.id
_entity.type
_entity.pdbx_description
1 polymer ?
#
loop_
_entity_poly.entity_id
_entity_poly.type
_entity_poly.pdbx_seq_one_letter_code
_entity_poly.pdbx_strand_id
1 'polypeptide(L)'
;MGEQTPVPIASVTKVMTAYVILADHPLDGGESGPLITVDRAAAEESSSPDESTAPVREGQRFSERQLLELMLIPSGNNIARLLARWDAGSEHAFVAKMNAAAAELGMTHTTYTGASGLEPTTTSTAVDQLKLAQRVMHNDAIRSIVAKPSTTVPGVAGTIRNTNTLVGRDGVIGLKTGSSTPAGGALMWAANADAGGKTWLILGVVLHQHAGTNPREGLDAVLDNSRTLIIGAQKSLASALATKQGR
;
A
#
# COMPACT_ATOMS: atom_id res chain seq x y z
N MET A 1 -7.28 0.64 -20.92
CA MET A 1 -6.24 0.14 -19.98
C MET A 1 -4.91 0.22 -20.70
N GLY A 2 -3.82 0.56 -19.99
CA GLY A 2 -2.47 0.57 -20.58
C GLY A 2 -1.93 -0.84 -20.84
N GLU A 3 -0.72 -0.92 -21.39
CA GLU A 3 -0.01 -2.19 -21.61
C GLU A 3 0.10 -3.00 -20.29
N GLN A 4 -0.12 -4.31 -20.38
CA GLN A 4 -0.09 -5.23 -19.24
C GLN A 4 1.31 -5.86 -19.05
N THR A 5 2.34 -5.06 -19.28
CA THR A 5 3.74 -5.45 -19.06
C THR A 5 4.06 -5.34 -17.58
N PRO A 6 4.58 -6.40 -16.92
CA PRO A 6 5.03 -6.29 -15.53
C PRO A 6 6.12 -5.24 -15.38
N VAL A 7 5.96 -4.38 -14.38
CA VAL A 7 6.91 -3.30 -14.04
C VAL A 7 7.21 -3.33 -12.55
N PRO A 8 8.36 -2.79 -12.10
CA PRO A 8 8.63 -2.66 -10.67
C PRO A 8 7.55 -1.81 -10.00
N ILE A 9 7.02 -2.28 -8.87
CA ILE A 9 5.88 -1.62 -8.18
C ILE A 9 6.26 -0.91 -6.88
N ALA A 10 7.54 -0.93 -6.52
CA ALA A 10 8.05 -0.32 -5.30
C ALA A 10 7.19 -0.67 -4.07
N SER A 11 6.94 0.32 -3.20
CA SER A 11 6.22 0.12 -1.94
C SER A 11 4.72 -0.23 -2.07
N VAL A 12 4.13 -0.25 -3.27
CA VAL A 12 2.78 -0.84 -3.45
C VAL A 12 2.78 -2.32 -3.02
N THR A 13 3.94 -2.99 -3.11
CA THR A 13 4.19 -4.33 -2.55
C THR A 13 3.69 -4.52 -1.13
N LYS A 14 3.81 -3.50 -0.26
CA LYS A 14 3.43 -3.60 1.15
C LYS A 14 1.94 -3.83 1.37
N VAL A 15 1.10 -3.60 0.36
CA VAL A 15 -0.32 -3.97 0.40
C VAL A 15 -0.47 -5.50 0.39
N MET A 16 0.36 -6.23 -0.37
CA MET A 16 0.39 -7.70 -0.32
C MET A 16 0.94 -8.19 1.01
N THR A 17 1.99 -7.53 1.52
CA THR A 17 2.52 -7.83 2.86
C THR A 17 1.43 -7.71 3.93
N ALA A 18 0.68 -6.59 3.94
CA ALA A 18 -0.45 -6.43 4.85
C ALA A 18 -1.55 -7.49 4.63
N TYR A 19 -1.84 -7.84 3.38
CA TYR A 19 -2.84 -8.87 3.05
C TYR A 19 -2.46 -10.25 3.62
N VAL A 20 -1.22 -10.69 3.42
CA VAL A 20 -0.73 -11.98 3.93
C VAL A 20 -0.69 -11.98 5.46
N ILE A 21 -0.15 -10.92 6.07
CA ILE A 21 -0.12 -10.78 7.53
C ILE A 21 -1.52 -10.91 8.12
N LEU A 22 -2.51 -10.19 7.57
CA LEU A 22 -3.88 -10.23 8.08
C LEU A 22 -4.67 -11.48 7.69
N ALA A 23 -4.16 -12.31 6.77
CA ALA A 23 -4.72 -13.63 6.51
C ALA A 23 -4.33 -14.63 7.61
N ASP A 24 -3.08 -14.56 8.08
CA ASP A 24 -2.54 -15.45 9.11
C ASP A 24 -2.77 -14.91 10.54
N HIS A 25 -2.84 -13.59 10.69
CA HIS A 25 -3.02 -12.85 11.93
C HIS A 25 -4.18 -11.84 11.76
N PRO A 26 -5.43 -12.29 11.74
CA PRO A 26 -6.56 -11.41 11.46
C PRO A 26 -6.73 -10.35 12.56
N LEU A 27 -7.07 -9.13 12.13
CA LEU A 27 -7.51 -8.02 12.98
C LEU A 27 -8.84 -7.47 12.47
N ASP A 28 -9.77 -7.25 13.38
CA ASP A 28 -11.04 -6.59 13.08
C ASP A 28 -11.04 -5.13 13.54
N GLY A 29 -11.62 -4.24 12.71
CA GLY A 29 -11.93 -2.86 13.09
C GLY A 29 -10.76 -2.10 13.73
N GLY A 30 -10.83 -1.91 15.05
CA GLY A 30 -9.86 -1.18 15.88
C GLY A 30 -8.95 -2.04 16.75
N GLU A 31 -8.94 -3.37 16.59
CA GLU A 31 -8.14 -4.28 17.41
C GLU A 31 -6.63 -4.03 17.28
N SER A 32 -5.91 -4.08 18.40
CA SER A 32 -4.46 -3.81 18.42
C SER A 32 -3.63 -4.98 17.89
N GLY A 33 -4.08 -6.23 18.08
CA GLY A 33 -3.31 -7.44 17.81
C GLY A 33 -2.22 -7.76 18.86
N PRO A 34 -1.46 -8.85 18.66
CA PRO A 34 -0.36 -9.24 19.55
C PRO A 34 0.75 -8.18 19.58
N LEU A 35 1.54 -8.19 20.67
CA LEU A 35 2.76 -7.40 20.76
C LEU A 35 3.91 -8.14 20.08
N ILE A 36 4.53 -7.47 19.11
CA ILE A 36 5.64 -7.96 18.30
C ILE A 36 6.90 -7.20 18.72
N THR A 37 7.97 -7.94 19.00
CA THR A 37 9.26 -7.38 19.38
C THR A 37 10.04 -7.01 18.13
N VAL A 38 10.56 -5.79 18.07
CA VAL A 38 11.48 -5.34 17.02
C VAL A 38 12.79 -6.10 17.14
N ASP A 39 13.13 -6.83 16.08
CA ASP A 39 14.40 -7.54 15.98
C ASP A 39 15.57 -6.61 15.64
N ARG A 40 16.79 -7.14 15.78
CA ARG A 40 18.03 -6.40 15.50
C ARG A 40 18.07 -5.86 14.07
N ALA A 41 17.66 -6.65 13.08
CA ALA A 41 17.73 -6.25 11.67
C ALA A 41 16.83 -5.05 11.38
N ALA A 42 15.59 -5.04 11.86
CA ALA A 42 14.68 -3.92 11.68
C ALA A 42 15.15 -2.64 12.40
N ALA A 43 15.84 -2.80 13.53
CA ALA A 43 16.45 -1.69 14.25
C ALA A 43 17.66 -1.10 13.52
N GLU A 44 18.56 -1.93 12.99
CA GLU A 44 19.73 -1.52 12.20
C GLU A 44 19.31 -0.78 10.92
N GLU A 45 18.28 -1.29 10.25
CA GLU A 45 17.72 -0.67 9.04
C GLU A 45 17.02 0.66 9.33
N SER A 46 16.60 0.94 10.57
CA SER A 46 15.82 2.15 10.91
C SER A 46 16.54 3.46 10.57
N SER A 47 17.87 3.45 10.54
CA SER A 47 18.72 4.60 10.21
C SER A 47 19.14 4.69 8.74
N SER A 48 18.62 3.83 7.86
CA SER A 48 19.00 3.84 6.44
C SER A 48 18.63 5.18 5.77
N PRO A 49 19.58 5.85 5.09
CA PRO A 49 19.30 7.08 4.34
C PRO A 49 18.74 6.80 2.94
N ASP A 50 18.87 5.57 2.45
CA ASP A 50 18.63 5.21 1.04
C ASP A 50 17.22 4.65 0.79
N GLU A 51 16.44 4.42 1.84
CA GLU A 51 15.09 3.87 1.75
C GLU A 51 14.14 4.45 2.81
N SER A 52 12.83 4.26 2.62
CA SER A 52 11.84 4.65 3.64
C SER A 52 11.85 3.66 4.79
N THR A 53 11.99 4.17 6.02
CA THR A 53 12.05 3.36 7.25
C THR A 53 11.10 3.94 8.30
N ALA A 54 10.83 3.15 9.35
CA ALA A 54 10.22 3.64 10.58
C ALA A 54 11.26 3.64 11.71
N PRO A 55 11.30 4.69 12.56
CA PRO A 55 12.30 4.82 13.62
C PRO A 55 11.94 3.89 14.79
N VAL A 56 12.54 2.70 14.80
CA VAL A 56 12.37 1.68 15.83
C VAL A 56 13.72 1.26 16.39
N ARG A 57 13.72 0.75 17.63
CA ARG A 57 14.90 0.22 18.31
C ARG A 57 14.67 -1.24 18.69
N GLU A 58 15.76 -2.00 18.71
CA GLU A 58 15.74 -3.40 19.10
C GLU A 58 15.10 -3.58 20.48
N GLY A 59 14.26 -4.61 20.63
CA GLY A 59 13.57 -4.91 21.89
C GLY A 59 12.34 -4.05 22.17
N GLN A 60 12.09 -2.99 21.41
CA GLN A 60 10.80 -2.29 21.48
C GLN A 60 9.67 -3.25 21.08
N ARG A 61 8.51 -3.08 21.72
CA ARG A 61 7.32 -3.90 21.44
C ARG A 61 6.21 -3.00 20.93
N PHE A 62 5.72 -3.32 19.75
CA PHE A 62 4.59 -2.64 19.13
C PHE A 62 3.47 -3.65 18.90
N SER A 63 2.22 -3.20 18.95
CA SER A 63 1.12 -4.05 18.52
C SER A 63 1.20 -4.29 17.01
N GLU A 64 0.61 -5.38 16.54
CA GLU A 64 0.49 -5.68 15.12
C GLU A 64 -0.08 -4.49 14.33
N ARG A 65 -1.17 -3.89 14.81
CA ARG A 65 -1.73 -2.67 14.21
C ARG A 65 -0.72 -1.53 14.12
N GLN A 66 0.06 -1.30 15.17
CA GLN A 66 1.07 -0.23 15.17
C GLN A 66 2.15 -0.50 14.12
N LEU A 67 2.59 -1.76 13.95
CA LEU A 67 3.52 -2.13 12.89
C LEU A 67 2.90 -1.99 11.50
N LEU A 68 1.64 -2.40 11.30
CA LEU A 68 0.92 -2.17 10.05
C LEU A 68 0.79 -0.67 9.72
N GLU A 69 0.56 0.18 10.72
CA GLU A 69 0.57 1.64 10.56
C GLU A 69 1.95 2.18 10.16
N LEU A 70 3.01 1.76 10.85
CA LEU A 70 4.39 2.13 10.53
C LEU A 70 4.86 1.56 9.17
N MET A 71 4.24 0.49 8.68
CA MET A 71 4.51 -0.04 7.34
C MET A 71 3.74 0.72 6.25
N LEU A 72 2.45 0.96 6.45
CA LEU A 72 1.57 1.47 5.39
C LEU A 72 1.59 3.00 5.26
N ILE A 73 1.79 3.74 6.36
CA ILE A 73 1.69 5.20 6.39
C ILE A 73 3.02 5.86 5.94
N PRO A 74 4.15 5.72 6.68
CA PRO A 74 5.44 6.23 6.23
C PRO A 74 6.15 5.32 5.22
N SER A 75 5.56 4.18 4.87
CA SER A 75 6.15 3.22 3.93
C SER A 75 7.39 2.49 4.47
N GLY A 76 7.46 2.21 5.78
CA GLY A 76 8.65 1.62 6.42
C GLY A 76 9.04 0.24 5.87
N ASN A 77 10.18 0.15 5.19
CA ASN A 77 10.74 -1.09 4.64
C ASN A 77 11.18 -2.05 5.73
N ASN A 78 11.85 -1.54 6.76
CA ASN A 78 12.29 -2.31 7.91
C ASN A 78 11.13 -2.98 8.65
N ILE A 79 9.95 -2.34 8.68
CA ILE A 79 8.75 -2.92 9.29
C ILE A 79 8.13 -4.00 8.41
N ALA A 80 8.13 -3.84 7.08
CA ALA A 80 7.67 -4.89 6.17
C ALA A 80 8.52 -6.17 6.32
N ARG A 81 9.85 -6.02 6.42
CA ARG A 81 10.77 -7.14 6.63
C ARG A 81 10.65 -7.74 8.04
N LEU A 82 10.46 -6.91 9.07
CA LEU A 82 10.15 -7.37 10.43
C LEU A 82 8.89 -8.25 10.46
N LEU A 83 7.78 -7.77 9.88
CA LEU A 83 6.52 -8.50 9.83
C LEU A 83 6.67 -9.81 9.06
N ALA A 84 7.40 -9.80 7.95
CA ALA A 84 7.69 -11.01 7.17
C ALA A 84 8.45 -12.08 7.98
N ARG A 85 9.48 -11.68 8.73
CA ARG A 85 10.23 -12.59 9.60
C ARG A 85 9.41 -13.05 10.80
N TRP A 86 8.58 -12.19 11.36
CA TRP A 86 7.70 -12.53 12.47
C TRP A 86 6.66 -13.59 12.09
N ASP A 87 6.02 -13.43 10.93
CA ASP A 87 4.96 -14.33 10.45
C ASP A 87 5.49 -15.67 9.93
N ALA A 88 6.53 -15.65 9.08
CA ALA A 88 7.00 -16.84 8.37
C ALA A 88 8.36 -17.37 8.85
N GLY A 89 8.95 -16.77 9.89
CA GLY A 89 10.30 -17.09 10.39
C GLY A 89 11.45 -16.59 9.51
N SER A 90 11.18 -16.24 8.25
CA SER A 90 12.16 -15.66 7.32
C SER A 90 11.48 -14.90 6.19
N GLU A 91 12.17 -13.92 5.60
CA GLU A 91 11.65 -13.17 4.44
C GLU A 91 11.47 -14.07 3.20
N HIS A 92 12.33 -15.07 3.00
CA HIS A 92 12.18 -16.04 1.92
C HIS A 92 10.84 -16.80 2.06
N ALA A 93 10.57 -17.37 3.24
CA ALA A 93 9.33 -18.10 3.48
C ALA A 93 8.10 -17.18 3.32
N PHE A 94 8.21 -15.92 3.73
CA PHE A 94 7.15 -14.94 3.54
C PHE A 94 6.91 -14.60 2.06
N VAL A 95 7.97 -14.42 1.27
CA VAL A 95 7.85 -14.19 -0.18
C VAL A 95 7.17 -15.37 -0.87
N ALA A 96 7.38 -16.60 -0.41
CA ALA A 96 6.63 -17.75 -0.91
C ALA A 96 5.13 -17.63 -0.62
N LYS A 97 4.74 -17.19 0.59
CA LYS A 97 3.33 -16.89 0.94
C LYS A 97 2.76 -15.76 0.06
N MET A 98 3.51 -14.69 -0.17
CA MET A 98 3.09 -13.58 -1.04
C MET A 98 2.79 -14.04 -2.47
N ASN A 99 3.64 -14.89 -3.05
CA ASN A 99 3.41 -15.42 -4.40
C ASN A 99 2.27 -16.44 -4.45
N ALA A 100 2.07 -17.24 -3.39
CA ALA A 100 0.91 -18.12 -3.27
C ALA A 100 -0.39 -17.31 -3.21
N ALA A 101 -0.45 -16.27 -2.39
CA ALA A 101 -1.57 -15.34 -2.31
C ALA A 101 -1.84 -14.64 -3.66
N ALA A 102 -0.78 -14.24 -4.39
CA ALA A 102 -0.92 -13.68 -5.72
C ALA A 102 -1.58 -14.68 -6.70
N ALA A 103 -1.15 -15.95 -6.67
CA ALA A 103 -1.72 -17.00 -7.50
C ALA A 103 -3.20 -17.26 -7.16
N GLU A 104 -3.57 -17.30 -5.88
CA GLU A 104 -4.96 -17.46 -5.42
C GLU A 104 -5.87 -16.31 -5.86
N LEU A 105 -5.34 -15.09 -5.91
CA LEU A 105 -6.04 -13.91 -6.42
C LEU A 105 -6.03 -13.83 -7.96
N GLY A 106 -5.43 -14.80 -8.65
CA GLY A 106 -5.31 -14.82 -10.10
C GLY A 106 -4.40 -13.73 -10.65
N MET A 107 -3.42 -13.27 -9.88
CA MET A 107 -2.45 -12.23 -10.25
C MET A 107 -1.28 -12.83 -11.07
N THR A 108 -1.59 -13.34 -12.26
CA THR A 108 -0.68 -14.16 -13.08
C THR A 108 0.50 -13.42 -13.70
N HIS A 109 0.54 -12.08 -13.60
CA HIS A 109 1.60 -11.22 -14.10
C HIS A 109 2.31 -10.49 -12.95
N THR A 110 2.30 -11.10 -11.77
CA THR A 110 2.92 -10.58 -10.55
C THR A 110 3.99 -11.53 -10.04
N THR A 111 5.14 -10.98 -9.70
CA THR A 111 6.22 -11.71 -9.02
C THR A 111 6.68 -10.87 -7.82
N TYR A 112 6.51 -11.41 -6.62
CA TYR A 112 7.09 -10.84 -5.41
C TYR A 112 8.47 -11.43 -5.17
N THR A 113 9.47 -10.58 -4.92
CA THR A 113 10.84 -11.01 -4.57
C THR A 113 11.32 -10.47 -3.22
N GLY A 114 10.51 -9.62 -2.58
CA GLY A 114 10.74 -9.11 -1.23
C GLY A 114 9.45 -8.53 -0.64
N ALA A 115 9.41 -8.38 0.68
CA ALA A 115 8.22 -7.90 1.41
C ALA A 115 8.02 -6.38 1.34
N SER A 116 9.08 -5.62 1.03
CA SER A 116 9.03 -4.16 0.99
C SER A 116 8.79 -3.60 -0.41
N GLY A 117 9.21 -4.34 -1.45
CA GLY A 117 9.25 -3.89 -2.83
C GLY A 117 10.45 -3.00 -3.15
N LEU A 118 11.50 -3.00 -2.31
CA LEU A 118 12.75 -2.32 -2.60
C LEU A 118 13.43 -2.93 -3.84
N GLU A 119 13.32 -4.26 -3.99
CA GLU A 119 13.91 -5.01 -5.07
C GLU A 119 13.18 -4.70 -6.40
N PRO A 120 13.89 -4.26 -7.45
CA PRO A 120 13.28 -3.97 -8.74
C PRO A 120 12.69 -5.21 -9.43
N THR A 121 13.09 -6.40 -8.98
CA THR A 121 12.56 -7.68 -9.43
C THR A 121 11.16 -7.97 -8.88
N THR A 122 10.69 -7.21 -7.88
CA THR A 122 9.30 -7.25 -7.45
C THR A 122 8.43 -6.47 -8.44
N THR A 123 7.75 -7.19 -9.34
CA THR A 123 7.05 -6.64 -10.50
C THR A 123 5.60 -7.07 -10.55
N SER A 124 4.74 -6.24 -11.15
CA SER A 124 3.31 -6.54 -11.33
C SER A 124 2.73 -5.69 -12.45
N THR A 125 1.47 -5.97 -12.80
CA THR A 125 0.61 -5.11 -13.63
C THR A 125 -0.39 -4.33 -12.79
N ALA A 126 -0.97 -3.27 -13.37
CA ALA A 126 -2.04 -2.51 -12.73
C ALA A 126 -3.32 -3.34 -12.53
N VAL A 127 -3.63 -4.26 -13.46
CA VAL A 127 -4.80 -5.14 -13.36
C VAL A 127 -4.65 -6.11 -12.19
N ASP A 128 -3.48 -6.70 -12.00
CA ASP A 128 -3.24 -7.61 -10.88
C ASP A 128 -3.29 -6.89 -9.53
N GLN A 129 -2.64 -5.73 -9.43
CA GLN A 129 -2.72 -4.92 -8.21
C GLN A 129 -4.14 -4.42 -7.94
N LEU A 130 -4.99 -4.25 -8.96
CA LEU A 130 -6.40 -3.89 -8.76
C LEU A 130 -7.20 -5.05 -8.13
N LYS A 131 -6.87 -6.31 -8.43
CA LYS A 131 -7.48 -7.48 -7.77
C LYS A 131 -7.13 -7.50 -6.28
N LEU A 132 -5.86 -7.23 -5.96
CA LEU A 132 -5.42 -7.07 -4.58
C LEU A 132 -6.15 -5.90 -3.89
N ALA A 133 -6.24 -4.74 -4.55
CA ALA A 133 -6.95 -3.56 -4.03
C ALA A 133 -8.41 -3.88 -3.68
N GLN A 134 -9.11 -4.61 -4.56
CA GLN A 134 -10.48 -5.07 -4.30
C GLN A 134 -10.55 -5.92 -3.04
N ARG A 135 -9.63 -6.87 -2.89
CA ARG A 135 -9.62 -7.78 -1.74
C ARG A 135 -9.31 -7.05 -0.43
N VAL A 136 -8.30 -6.20 -0.39
CA VAL A 136 -7.87 -5.53 0.85
C VAL A 136 -8.85 -4.47 1.32
N MET A 137 -9.63 -3.86 0.41
CA MET A 137 -10.66 -2.88 0.79
C MET A 137 -11.89 -3.51 1.46
N HIS A 138 -11.98 -4.85 1.50
CA HIS A 138 -12.93 -5.57 2.36
C HIS A 138 -12.40 -5.82 3.78
N ASN A 139 -11.12 -5.55 4.06
CA ASN A 139 -10.55 -5.70 5.39
C ASN A 139 -10.61 -4.37 6.16
N ASP A 140 -11.33 -4.34 7.28
CA ASP A 140 -11.55 -3.13 8.06
C ASP A 140 -10.28 -2.59 8.72
N ALA A 141 -9.35 -3.46 9.14
CA ALA A 141 -8.07 -3.03 9.69
C ALA A 141 -7.26 -2.26 8.63
N ILE A 142 -7.09 -2.81 7.42
CA ILE A 142 -6.39 -2.12 6.32
C ILE A 142 -7.08 -0.79 6.01
N ARG A 143 -8.40 -0.80 5.80
CA ARG A 143 -9.19 0.39 5.46
C ARG A 143 -9.01 1.50 6.50
N SER A 144 -9.06 1.16 7.79
CA SER A 144 -8.89 2.12 8.89
C SER A 144 -7.49 2.72 8.96
N ILE A 145 -6.45 1.97 8.56
CA ILE A 145 -5.06 2.41 8.60
C ILE A 145 -4.75 3.33 7.42
N VAL A 146 -5.07 2.89 6.19
CA VAL A 146 -4.70 3.63 4.97
C VAL A 146 -5.48 4.93 4.80
N ALA A 147 -6.64 5.05 5.44
CA ALA A 147 -7.45 6.27 5.45
C ALA A 147 -6.88 7.37 6.37
N LYS A 148 -5.85 7.09 7.17
CA LYS A 148 -5.23 8.08 8.06
C LYS A 148 -4.32 9.03 7.27
N PRO A 149 -4.51 10.36 7.33
CA PRO A 149 -3.54 11.32 6.77
C PRO A 149 -2.20 11.33 7.51
N SER A 150 -2.20 10.87 8.76
CA SER A 150 -1.03 10.74 9.62
C SER A 150 -1.32 9.80 10.79
N THR A 151 -0.29 9.27 11.43
CA THR A 151 -0.39 8.52 12.68
C THR A 151 0.58 9.02 13.75
N THR A 152 0.26 8.74 15.00
CA THR A 152 1.16 8.90 16.14
C THR A 152 1.19 7.57 16.88
N VAL A 153 2.35 6.92 16.89
CA VAL A 153 2.54 5.60 17.49
C VAL A 153 3.32 5.76 18.79
N PRO A 154 2.78 5.36 19.96
CA PRO A 154 3.52 5.36 21.22
C PRO A 154 4.86 4.63 21.09
N GLY A 155 5.95 5.25 21.55
CA GLY A 155 7.31 4.72 21.41
C GLY A 155 8.04 5.19 20.14
N VAL A 156 7.33 5.87 19.23
CA VAL A 156 7.89 6.56 18.07
C VAL A 156 7.73 8.08 18.25
N ALA A 157 8.76 8.85 17.94
CA ALA A 157 8.76 10.29 18.16
C ALA A 157 7.92 11.02 17.10
N GLY A 158 6.98 11.85 17.57
CA GLY A 158 6.24 12.80 16.75
C GLY A 158 5.12 12.18 15.91
N THR A 159 4.51 13.03 15.08
CA THR A 159 3.46 12.64 14.13
C THR A 159 4.09 12.24 12.81
N ILE A 160 3.75 11.06 12.32
CA ILE A 160 4.19 10.54 11.04
C ILE A 160 3.11 10.81 9.99
N ARG A 161 3.49 11.48 8.90
CA ARG A 161 2.57 11.78 7.79
C ARG A 161 2.46 10.60 6.82
N ASN A 162 1.28 10.45 6.23
CA ASN A 162 1.06 9.49 5.17
C ASN A 162 1.81 9.92 3.90
N THR A 163 2.52 8.98 3.29
CA THR A 163 3.19 9.16 2.01
C THR A 163 2.20 9.41 0.86
N ASN A 164 0.95 8.97 1.00
CA ASN A 164 -0.14 9.34 0.11
C ASN A 164 -0.78 10.67 0.56
N THR A 165 -0.33 11.77 -0.04
CA THR A 165 -0.82 13.13 0.28
C THR A 165 -2.22 13.43 -0.25
N LEU A 166 -2.81 12.52 -1.04
CA LEU A 166 -4.19 12.64 -1.53
C LEU A 166 -5.21 12.22 -0.47
N VAL A 167 -4.82 11.43 0.54
CA VAL A 167 -5.76 10.96 1.58
C VAL A 167 -6.49 12.15 2.23
N GLY A 168 -7.82 12.08 2.24
CA GLY A 168 -8.69 13.15 2.74
C GLY A 168 -8.99 14.26 1.73
N ARG A 169 -8.55 14.14 0.47
CA ARG A 169 -8.81 15.09 -0.62
C ARG A 169 -9.56 14.39 -1.74
N ASP A 170 -10.49 15.10 -2.38
CA ASP A 170 -11.22 14.61 -3.56
C ASP A 170 -11.82 13.20 -3.36
N GLY A 171 -12.29 12.89 -2.15
CA GLY A 171 -12.86 11.60 -1.78
C GLY A 171 -11.86 10.46 -1.57
N VAL A 172 -10.54 10.69 -1.68
CA VAL A 172 -9.52 9.66 -1.50
C VAL A 172 -9.43 9.18 -0.05
N ILE A 173 -9.47 7.86 0.13
CA ILE A 173 -9.49 7.16 1.42
C ILE A 173 -8.32 6.16 1.59
N GLY A 174 -7.32 6.18 0.71
CA GLY A 174 -6.21 5.23 0.71
C GLY A 174 -5.58 5.12 -0.69
N LEU A 175 -4.71 4.15 -1.02
CA LEU A 175 -4.19 3.01 -0.25
C LEU A 175 -2.70 3.23 -0.02
N LYS A 176 -1.88 3.08 -1.06
CA LYS A 176 -0.42 3.05 -0.91
C LYS A 176 0.31 3.59 -2.12
N THR A 177 1.21 4.52 -1.86
CA THR A 177 2.22 5.00 -2.82
C THR A 177 3.42 4.04 -2.87
N GLY A 178 4.18 4.10 -3.94
CA GLY A 178 5.53 3.58 -4.02
C GLY A 178 6.36 4.40 -4.98
N SER A 179 7.64 4.56 -4.66
CA SER A 179 8.58 5.10 -5.63
C SER A 179 9.97 4.53 -5.45
N SER A 180 10.66 4.38 -6.57
CA SER A 180 12.08 4.05 -6.67
C SER A 180 12.55 4.42 -8.08
N THR A 181 13.86 4.53 -8.31
CA THR A 181 14.36 4.85 -9.65
C THR A 181 13.88 3.84 -10.72
N PRO A 182 13.93 2.52 -10.50
CA PRO A 182 13.41 1.55 -11.47
C PRO A 182 11.88 1.59 -11.64
N ALA A 183 11.13 1.87 -10.58
CA ALA A 183 9.68 1.89 -10.61
C ALA A 183 9.09 3.21 -11.13
N GLY A 184 9.84 4.31 -11.05
CA GLY A 184 9.25 5.65 -11.07
C GLY A 184 8.29 5.82 -9.89
N GLY A 185 7.12 6.41 -10.14
CA GLY A 185 6.00 6.47 -9.21
C GLY A 185 4.93 5.42 -9.47
N ALA A 186 4.43 4.85 -8.38
CA ALA A 186 3.30 3.94 -8.32
C ALA A 186 2.30 4.40 -7.25
N LEU A 187 1.01 4.27 -7.53
CA LEU A 187 -0.06 4.51 -6.56
C LEU A 187 -1.18 3.50 -6.76
N MET A 188 -1.48 2.74 -5.70
CA MET A 188 -2.76 2.09 -5.52
C MET A 188 -3.65 3.03 -4.70
N TRP A 189 -4.83 3.36 -5.22
CA TRP A 189 -5.74 4.31 -4.59
C TRP A 189 -7.17 3.80 -4.48
N ALA A 190 -7.86 4.31 -3.46
CA ALA A 190 -9.27 4.11 -3.21
C ALA A 190 -9.92 5.47 -2.97
N ALA A 191 -11.06 5.73 -3.60
CA ALA A 191 -11.79 6.97 -3.46
C ALA A 191 -13.29 6.73 -3.37
N ASN A 192 -13.96 7.51 -2.53
CA ASN A 192 -15.41 7.59 -2.48
C ASN A 192 -15.93 8.58 -3.55
N ALA A 193 -17.08 8.24 -4.13
CA ALA A 193 -17.78 9.07 -5.08
C ALA A 193 -19.28 9.08 -4.77
N ASP A 194 -19.82 10.24 -4.39
CA ASP A 194 -21.24 10.40 -4.15
C ASP A 194 -21.96 10.69 -5.47
N ALA A 195 -22.74 9.72 -5.95
CA ALA A 195 -23.43 9.82 -7.23
C ALA A 195 -24.72 8.99 -7.25
N GLY A 196 -25.81 9.61 -7.72
CA GLY A 196 -27.13 8.95 -7.78
C GLY A 196 -27.71 8.61 -6.41
N GLY A 197 -27.46 9.44 -5.40
CA GLY A 197 -28.01 9.27 -4.04
C GLY A 197 -27.29 8.22 -3.17
N LYS A 198 -26.12 7.73 -3.59
CA LYS A 198 -25.29 6.80 -2.80
C LYS A 198 -23.79 7.03 -3.00
N THR A 199 -23.01 6.55 -2.05
CA THR A 199 -21.54 6.56 -2.12
C THR A 199 -21.04 5.29 -2.80
N TRP A 200 -20.16 5.47 -3.78
CA TRP A 200 -19.49 4.39 -4.49
C TRP A 200 -18.01 4.36 -4.16
N LEU A 201 -17.46 3.15 -3.99
CA LEU A 201 -16.01 2.94 -3.93
C LEU A 201 -15.45 2.81 -5.35
N ILE A 202 -14.50 3.68 -5.69
CA ILE A 202 -13.71 3.61 -6.91
C ILE A 202 -12.29 3.22 -6.53
N LEU A 203 -11.74 2.23 -7.24
CA LEU A 203 -10.38 1.74 -7.07
C LEU A 203 -9.59 1.98 -8.35
N GLY A 204 -8.31 2.26 -8.20
CA GLY A 204 -7.41 2.36 -9.34
C GLY A 204 -5.96 2.14 -8.94
N VAL A 205 -5.18 1.80 -9.96
CA VAL A 205 -3.74 1.59 -9.84
C VAL A 205 -3.07 2.30 -11.00
N VAL A 206 -2.09 3.15 -10.69
CA VAL A 206 -1.24 3.84 -11.66
C VAL A 206 0.19 3.43 -11.35
N LEU A 207 0.92 2.92 -12.34
CA LEU A 207 2.29 2.42 -12.18
C LEU A 207 3.23 3.13 -13.15
N HIS A 208 4.52 3.02 -12.89
CA HIS A 208 5.59 3.36 -13.84
C HIS A 208 5.62 4.81 -14.32
N GLN A 209 5.21 5.75 -13.48
CA GLN A 209 5.23 7.17 -13.84
C GLN A 209 6.65 7.73 -13.69
N HIS A 210 7.22 8.24 -14.78
CA HIS A 210 8.61 8.77 -14.81
C HIS A 210 9.65 7.76 -14.27
N ALA A 211 9.58 6.51 -14.72
CA ALA A 211 10.61 5.53 -14.40
C ALA A 211 11.99 5.94 -14.95
N GLY A 212 13.05 5.59 -14.21
CA GLY A 212 14.42 5.96 -14.50
C GLY A 212 14.83 7.34 -13.99
N THR A 213 13.90 8.13 -13.43
CA THR A 213 14.22 9.43 -12.81
C THR A 213 14.40 9.30 -11.30
N ASN A 214 14.56 10.44 -10.61
CA ASN A 214 14.65 10.42 -9.16
C ASN A 214 13.30 9.99 -8.54
N PRO A 215 13.29 9.22 -7.43
CA PRO A 215 12.05 8.69 -6.85
C PRO A 215 11.01 9.74 -6.44
N ARG A 216 11.41 10.98 -6.14
CA ARG A 216 10.50 12.07 -5.78
C ARG A 216 9.74 12.58 -7.01
N GLU A 217 10.43 12.77 -8.14
CA GLU A 217 9.77 13.14 -9.41
C GLU A 217 8.72 12.11 -9.82
N GLY A 218 9.05 10.82 -9.73
CA GLY A 218 8.08 9.75 -9.99
C GLY A 218 6.88 9.81 -9.05
N LEU A 219 7.13 10.00 -7.75
CA LEU A 219 6.07 10.11 -6.73
C LEU A 219 5.14 11.31 -6.99
N ASP A 220 5.70 12.48 -7.28
CA ASP A 220 4.92 13.68 -7.57
C ASP A 220 4.06 13.47 -8.82
N ALA A 221 4.64 12.93 -9.88
CA ALA A 221 3.93 12.63 -11.12
C ALA A 221 2.78 11.63 -10.94
N VAL A 222 3.00 10.54 -10.17
CA VAL A 222 1.93 9.55 -9.95
C VAL A 222 0.79 10.10 -9.10
N LEU A 223 1.08 10.97 -8.12
CA LEU A 223 0.06 11.62 -7.31
C LEU A 223 -0.80 12.57 -8.17
N ASP A 224 -0.17 13.40 -9.00
CA ASP A 224 -0.87 14.35 -9.87
C ASP A 224 -1.72 13.65 -10.95
N ASN A 225 -1.13 12.66 -11.62
CA ASN A 225 -1.82 11.87 -12.64
C ASN A 225 -2.98 11.07 -12.03
N SER A 226 -2.77 10.47 -10.86
CA SER A 226 -3.84 9.73 -10.18
C SER A 226 -4.97 10.65 -9.72
N ARG A 227 -4.67 11.83 -9.18
CA ARG A 227 -5.69 12.81 -8.79
C ARG A 227 -6.56 13.21 -9.99
N THR A 228 -5.95 13.44 -11.14
CA THR A 228 -6.67 13.73 -12.39
C THR A 228 -7.59 12.57 -12.80
N LEU A 229 -7.11 11.33 -12.71
CA LEU A 229 -7.90 10.12 -13.01
C LEU A 229 -9.05 9.93 -12.02
N ILE A 230 -8.84 10.16 -10.73
CA ILE A 230 -9.86 10.05 -9.67
C ILE A 230 -11.01 11.02 -9.96
N ILE A 231 -10.70 12.30 -10.19
CA ILE A 231 -11.70 13.33 -10.49
C ILE A 231 -12.45 13.00 -11.78
N GLY A 232 -11.72 12.53 -12.80
CA GLY A 232 -12.31 12.07 -14.06
C GLY A 232 -13.30 10.91 -13.85
N ALA A 233 -12.89 9.88 -13.10
CA ALA A 233 -13.71 8.71 -12.81
C ALA A 233 -15.00 9.07 -12.03
N GLN A 234 -14.88 9.94 -11.03
CA GLN A 234 -16.02 10.45 -10.26
C GLN A 234 -17.04 11.17 -11.17
N LYS A 235 -16.57 12.04 -12.07
CA LYS A 235 -17.43 12.73 -13.05
C LYS A 235 -18.08 11.75 -14.03
N SER A 236 -17.31 10.82 -14.59
CA SER A 236 -17.84 9.81 -15.50
C SER A 236 -18.92 8.93 -14.86
N LEU A 237 -18.73 8.55 -13.59
CA LEU A 237 -19.73 7.81 -12.82
C LEU A 237 -21.02 8.62 -12.64
N ALA A 238 -20.91 9.89 -12.23
CA ALA A 238 -22.06 10.77 -12.06
C ALA A 238 -22.85 10.92 -13.37
N SER A 239 -22.16 11.18 -14.49
CA SER A 239 -22.78 11.29 -15.82
C SER A 239 -23.48 9.99 -16.23
N ALA A 240 -22.84 8.83 -16.06
CA ALA A 240 -23.40 7.54 -16.43
C ALA A 240 -24.66 7.19 -15.64
N LEU A 241 -24.75 7.60 -14.37
CA LEU A 241 -25.93 7.38 -13.54
C LEU A 241 -27.06 8.35 -13.87
N ALA A 242 -26.76 9.62 -14.19
CA ALA A 242 -27.76 10.58 -14.62
C ALA A 242 -28.44 10.15 -15.93
N THR A 243 -27.67 9.63 -16.92
CA THR A 243 -28.24 9.10 -18.17
C THR A 243 -29.17 7.89 -17.93
N LYS A 244 -28.90 7.07 -16.92
CA LYS A 244 -29.76 5.93 -16.56
C LYS A 244 -31.06 6.32 -15.85
N GLN A 245 -31.10 7.47 -15.17
CA GLN A 245 -32.31 7.97 -14.50
C GLN A 245 -33.22 8.79 -15.42
N GLY A 246 -32.71 9.28 -16.55
CA GLY A 246 -33.48 9.99 -17.57
C GLY A 246 -34.12 9.10 -18.64
N ARG A 247 -34.08 7.77 -18.47
CA ARG A 247 -34.80 6.76 -19.27
C ARG A 247 -35.80 6.04 -18.37
#